data_AF-A0A7C4LAR8-F1
#
_entry.id   AF-A0A7C4LAR8-F1
#
_cell.length_a   1.000
_cell.length_b   1.000
_cell.length_c   1.000
_cell.angle_alpha   90.00
_cell.angle_beta   90.00
_cell.angle_gamma   90.00
#
_symmetry.space_group_name_H-M   'P 1'
#
loop_
_entity.id
_entity.type
_entity.pdbx_description
1 polymer ?
#
loop_
_entity_poly.entity_id
_entity_poly.type
_entity_poly.pdbx_seq_one_letter_code
_entity_poly.pdbx_strand_id
1 'polypeptide(L)' 'MTRGVWGPTSSAQAAARRGEWHDRFECRHAHEPWHRQAVQLKWELDTAGGAHCREWLAAELRAVLAGRPAR' A
#
# COMPACT_ATOMS: atom_id res chain seq x y z
N MET A 1 -0.23 -0.35 3.54
CA MET A 1 -1.31 0.51 4.08
C MET A 1 -2.50 -0.37 4.37
N THR A 2 -2.81 -0.59 5.65
CA THR A 2 -4.01 -1.32 6.07
C THR A 2 -5.20 -0.38 5.91
N ARG A 3 -5.95 -0.49 4.81
CA ARG A 3 -7.28 0.11 4.69
C ARG A 3 -8.26 -0.90 5.25
N GLY A 4 -8.55 -0.80 6.54
CA GLY A 4 -9.51 -1.67 7.20
C GLY A 4 -10.11 -0.96 8.41
N VAL A 5 -11.36 -1.28 8.73
CA VAL A 5 -12.00 -0.87 9.98
C VAL A 5 -11.94 -2.06 10.91
N TRP A 6 -11.55 -1.86 12.18
CA TRP A 6 -11.66 -2.90 13.18
C TRP A 6 -13.07 -2.92 13.74
N GLY A 7 -13.77 -4.06 13.65
CA GLY A 7 -15.15 -4.16 14.08
C GLY A 7 -15.68 -5.59 14.12
N PRO A 8 -16.87 -5.81 14.68
CA PRO A 8 -17.55 -7.09 14.63
C PRO A 8 -18.12 -7.34 13.23
N THR A 9 -17.90 -8.53 12.68
CA THR A 9 -18.52 -8.99 11.42
C THR A 9 -19.89 -9.63 11.63
N SER A 10 -20.30 -9.88 12.88
CA SER A 10 -21.60 -10.47 13.24
C SER A 10 -22.15 -9.94 14.57
N SER A 11 -23.46 -10.09 14.76
CA SER A 11 -24.15 -9.76 16.02
C SER A 11 -23.62 -10.55 17.22
N ALA A 12 -23.24 -11.82 17.02
CA ALA A 12 -22.62 -12.65 18.05
C ALA A 12 -21.25 -12.12 18.48
N GLN A 13 -20.39 -11.70 17.53
CA GLN A 13 -19.12 -11.05 17.86
C GLN A 13 -19.32 -9.73 18.58
N ALA A 14 -20.29 -8.91 18.14
CA ALA A 14 -20.62 -7.64 18.79
C ALA A 14 -21.04 -7.85 20.25
N ALA A 15 -21.91 -8.82 20.51
CA ALA A 15 -22.34 -9.20 21.87
C ALA A 15 -21.16 -9.70 22.72
N ALA A 16 -20.20 -10.41 22.12
CA ALA A 16 -18.99 -10.89 22.77
C ALA A 16 -17.87 -9.83 22.89
N ARG A 17 -18.09 -8.58 22.44
CA ARG A 17 -17.07 -7.51 22.35
C ARG A 17 -15.81 -7.95 21.60
N ARG A 18 -15.96 -8.78 20.58
CA ARG A 18 -14.89 -9.22 19.68
C ARG A 18 -15.02 -8.51 18.34
N GLY A 19 -13.91 -8.39 17.63
CA GLY A 19 -13.88 -7.84 16.28
C GLY A 19 -12.72 -8.41 15.50
N GLU A 20 -12.71 -8.12 14.22
CA GLU A 20 -11.63 -8.40 13.30
C GLU A 20 -11.41 -7.21 12.36
N TRP A 21 -10.28 -7.20 11.66
CA TRP A 21 -10.04 -6.20 10.63
C TRP A 21 -10.90 -6.54 9.42
N HIS A 22 -11.87 -5.68 9.13
CA HIS A 22 -12.61 -5.70 7.89
C HIS A 22 -11.66 -5.28 6.76
N ASP A 23 -11.69 -6.02 5.65
CA ASP A 23 -10.88 -5.81 4.43
C ASP A 23 -9.37 -5.96 4.61
N ARG A 24 -8.90 -7.21 4.59
CA ARG A 24 -7.46 -7.50 4.37
C ARG A 24 -7.17 -7.52 2.89
N PHE A 25 -6.53 -6.47 2.40
CA PHE A 25 -5.94 -6.45 1.07
C PHE A 25 -4.43 -6.73 1.15
N GLU A 26 -4.00 -7.76 0.45
CA GLU A 26 -2.59 -8.08 0.27
C GLU A 26 -2.25 -8.11 -1.23
N CYS A 27 -1.25 -7.32 -1.63
CA CYS A 27 -0.76 -7.37 -3.00
C CYS A 27 0.01 -8.68 -3.19
N ARG A 28 -0.33 -9.46 -4.22
CA ARG A 28 0.37 -10.72 -4.55
C ARG A 28 1.88 -10.57 -4.80
N HIS A 29 2.32 -9.35 -5.13
CA HIS A 29 3.71 -9.01 -5.39
C HIS A 29 4.38 -8.35 -4.17
N ALA A 30 3.75 -8.33 -3.00
CA ALA A 30 4.22 -7.61 -1.82
C ALA A 30 5.67 -7.95 -1.42
N HIS A 31 6.08 -9.20 -1.69
CA HIS A 31 7.41 -9.69 -1.35
C HIS A 31 8.46 -9.44 -2.44
N GLU A 32 8.06 -9.03 -3.64
CA GLU A 32 8.97 -8.82 -4.77
C GLU A 32 9.79 -7.53 -4.59
N PRO A 33 11.09 -7.52 -4.98
CA PRO A 33 11.97 -6.36 -4.78
C PRO A 33 11.45 -5.07 -5.43
N TRP A 34 10.98 -5.15 -6.68
CA TRP A 34 10.45 -3.98 -7.40
C TRP A 34 9.23 -3.38 -6.70
N HIS A 35 8.39 -4.21 -6.07
CA HIS A 35 7.20 -3.75 -5.38
C HIS A 35 7.57 -2.98 -4.11
N ARG A 36 8.55 -3.47 -3.34
CA ARG A 36 9.04 -2.75 -2.15
C ARG A 36 9.63 -1.39 -2.53
N GLN A 37 10.43 -1.34 -3.60
CA GLN A 37 10.98 -0.09 -4.12
C GLN A 37 9.87 0.87 -4.56
N ALA A 38 8.86 0.39 -5.29
CA ALA A 38 7.74 1.22 -5.73
C ALA A 38 6.94 1.80 -4.55
N VAL A 39 6.68 1.01 -3.51
CA VAL A 39 6.00 1.48 -2.29
C VAL A 39 6.82 2.56 -1.58
N GLN A 40 8.14 2.38 -1.49
CA GLN A 40 9.02 3.36 -0.87
C GLN A 40 9.05 4.68 -1.67
N LEU A 41 9.25 4.61 -2.98
CA LEU A 41 9.23 5.79 -3.86
C LEU A 41 7.89 6.54 -3.79
N LYS A 42 6.77 5.81 -3.68
CA LYS A 42 5.45 6.43 -3.51
C LYS A 42 5.33 7.18 -2.19
N TRP A 43 5.87 6.61 -1.11
CA TRP A 43 5.87 7.28 0.21
C TRP A 43 6.76 8.53 0.21
N GLU A 44 7.94 8.47 -0.40
CA GLU A 44 8.82 9.62 -0.57
C GLU A 44 8.16 10.70 -1.43
N LEU A 45 7.47 10.32 -2.50
CA LEU A 45 6.73 11.25 -3.36
C LEU A 45 5.62 11.99 -2.58
N ASP A 46 4.90 11.28 -1.71
CA ASP A 46 3.81 11.85 -0.91
C ASP A 46 4.31 12.77 0.21
N THR A 47 5.56 12.60 0.66
CA THR A 47 6.15 13.34 1.77
C THR A 47 7.14 14.43 1.32
N ALA A 48 7.57 14.41 0.05
CA ALA A 48 8.52 15.37 -0.49
C ALA A 48 7.92 16.79 -0.62
N GLY A 49 8.60 17.78 -0.03
CA GLY A 49 8.17 19.18 -0.08
C GLY A 49 8.48 19.92 -1.40
N GLY A 50 9.51 19.51 -2.13
CA GLY A 50 9.96 20.20 -3.35
C GLY A 50 9.25 19.73 -4.63
N ALA A 51 8.85 20.65 -5.51
CA ALA A 51 8.25 20.31 -6.81
C ALA A 51 9.22 19.49 -7.68
N HIS A 52 10.49 19.92 -7.76
CA HIS A 52 11.52 19.23 -8.52
C HIS A 52 11.79 17.79 -8.01
N CYS A 53 11.88 17.62 -6.69
CA CYS A 53 12.04 16.29 -6.09
C CYS A 53 10.85 15.38 -6.43
N ARG A 54 9.63 15.91 -6.40
CA ARG A 54 8.42 15.14 -6.76
C ARG A 54 8.43 14.71 -8.23
N GLU A 55 8.90 15.55 -9.15
CA GLU A 55 9.03 15.18 -10.57
C GLU A 55 10.02 14.02 -10.78
N TRP A 56 11.18 14.09 -10.13
CA TRP A 56 12.18 13.02 -10.18
C TRP A 56 11.66 11.71 -9.56
N LEU A 57 11.08 11.77 -8.37
CA LEU A 57 10.49 10.61 -7.70
C LEU A 57 9.35 9.98 -8.53
N ALA A 58 8.53 10.80 -9.19
CA ALA A 58 7.48 10.31 -10.07
C ALA A 58 8.02 9.67 -11.37
N ALA A 59 9.13 10.18 -11.91
CA ALA A 59 9.82 9.56 -13.04
C ALA A 59 10.40 8.20 -12.65
N GLU A 60 11.09 8.12 -11.52
CA GLU A 60 11.69 6.88 -11.01
C GLU A 60 10.62 5.82 -10.71
N LEU A 61 9.52 6.21 -10.04
CA LEU A 61 8.40 5.31 -9.78
C LEU A 61 7.82 4.73 -11.08
N ARG A 62 7.69 5.55 -12.14
CA ARG A 62 7.22 5.07 -13.44
C ARG A 62 8.20 4.08 -14.07
N ALA A 63 9.50 4.32 -13.97
CA ALA A 63 10.53 3.42 -14.49
C ALA A 63 10.47 2.05 -13.80
N VAL A 64 10.39 2.02 -12.47
CA VAL A 64 10.24 0.79 -11.68
C VAL A 64 8.98 0.02 -12.07
N LEU A 65 7.84 0.71 -12.19
CA LEU A 65 6.56 0.09 -12.57
C LEU A 65 6.53 -0.41 -14.03
N ALA A 66 7.29 0.22 -14.92
CA ALA A 66 7.42 -0.22 -16.32
C ALA A 66 8.34 -1.44 -16.45
N GLY A 67 9.38 -1.54 -15.63
CA GLY A 67 10.32 -2.67 -15.60
C GLY A 67 9.81 -3.90 -14.85
N ARG A 68 8.61 -3.86 -14.26
CA ARG A 68 8.03 -5.00 -13.56
C ARG A 68 7.80 -6.17 -14.54
N PRO A 69 7.97 -7.43 -14.10
CA PRO A 69 7.65 -8.57 -14.95
C PRO A 69 6.20 -8.51 -15.41
N ALA A 70 6.00 -8.55 -16.74
CA ALA A 70 4.70 -8.75 -17.33
C ALA A 70 4.23 -10.15 -16.93
N ARG A 71 2.97 -10.24 -16.50
CA ARG A 71 2.41 -11.46 -15.94
C ARG A 71 2.22 -12.53 -17.00
#